data_AF-A0A535FMA2-F1
#
_entry.id   AF-A0A535FMA2-F1
#
_cell.length_a   1.000
_cell.length_b   1.000
_cell.length_c   1.000
_cell.angle_alpha   90.00
_cell.angle_beta   90.00
_cell.angle_gamma   90.00
#
_symmetry.space_group_name_H-M   'P 1'
#
loop_
_entity.id
_entity.type
_entity.pdbx_description
1 polymer ?
#
loop_
_entity_poly.entity_id
_entity_poly.type
_entity_poly.pdbx_seq_one_letter_code
_entity_poly.pdbx_strand_id
1 'polypeptide(L)'
;MSNTTLVISDLHLADGHTILDGFGDAQQAAFEGLTSAADAAGPLGHADEIELVINGDCFDFLATAPYDTGGITDISTSLEKLSKIIATHTPFFEALRRFIETPGRHVTFITGNHDIELRLARVREEISTAIGGEHVTERVSFCPTRFYRPLPDVYIEHGNHYDFWNQAMRGLWNENGQPLDLNPSTIILPVGSHYFQHAAHPISINYAYFDRFEPSMNSMRQIALLCLL
;
A
#
# COMPACT_ATOMS: atom_id res chain seq x y z
N MET A 1 -26.32 -4.84 -14.80
CA MET A 1 -25.01 -4.21 -15.00
C MET A 1 -23.97 -5.25 -14.66
N SER A 2 -23.01 -5.48 -15.54
CA SER A 2 -21.88 -6.37 -15.29
C SER A 2 -20.84 -5.61 -14.45
N ASN A 3 -20.51 -6.15 -13.28
CA ASN A 3 -19.52 -5.58 -12.38
C ASN A 3 -18.35 -6.57 -12.22
N THR A 4 -17.13 -6.08 -12.35
CA THR A 4 -15.91 -6.87 -12.18
C THR A 4 -15.04 -6.22 -11.11
N THR A 5 -14.68 -6.97 -10.08
CA THR A 5 -13.69 -6.53 -9.08
C THR A 5 -12.37 -7.23 -9.35
N LEU A 6 -11.33 -6.45 -9.66
CA LEU A 6 -9.94 -6.91 -9.76
C LEU A 6 -9.25 -6.62 -8.43
N VAL A 7 -8.61 -7.61 -7.83
CA VAL A 7 -7.92 -7.44 -6.54
C VAL A 7 -6.44 -7.75 -6.72
N ILE A 8 -5.59 -6.79 -6.38
CA ILE A 8 -4.13 -6.92 -6.31
C ILE A 8 -3.65 -6.48 -4.92
N SER A 9 -2.45 -6.85 -4.51
CA SER A 9 -1.88 -6.56 -3.19
C SER A 9 -0.36 -6.53 -3.28
N ASP A 10 0.31 -5.96 -2.28
CA ASP A 10 1.76 -6.12 -2.07
C ASP A 10 2.58 -5.67 -3.28
N LEU A 11 2.30 -4.46 -3.76
CA LEU A 11 3.07 -3.86 -4.86
C LEU A 11 4.40 -3.29 -4.36
N HIS A 12 4.42 -2.78 -3.12
CA HIS A 12 5.61 -2.28 -2.42
C HIS A 12 6.44 -1.25 -3.23
N LEU A 13 5.77 -0.23 -3.77
CA LEU A 13 6.43 0.90 -4.45
C LEU A 13 7.19 1.75 -3.42
N ALA A 14 8.51 1.88 -3.57
CA ALA A 14 9.37 2.67 -2.68
C ALA A 14 10.05 3.85 -3.40
N ASP A 15 11.24 4.26 -2.95
CA ASP A 15 12.02 5.39 -3.48
C ASP A 15 13.07 5.00 -4.54
N GLY A 16 12.92 3.84 -5.18
CA GLY A 16 13.82 3.37 -6.23
C GLY A 16 15.11 2.74 -5.69
N HIS A 17 15.22 2.55 -4.37
CA HIS A 17 16.35 1.86 -3.79
C HIS A 17 16.43 0.41 -4.31
N THR A 18 17.53 0.07 -4.99
CA THR A 18 17.71 -1.20 -5.73
C THR A 18 17.42 -2.51 -4.96
N ILE A 19 17.55 -2.50 -3.63
CA ILE A 19 17.30 -3.67 -2.78
C ILE A 19 15.90 -3.62 -2.14
N LEU A 20 15.38 -2.43 -1.88
CA LEU A 20 14.20 -2.25 -1.02
C LEU A 20 12.93 -1.98 -1.83
N ASP A 21 13.05 -1.46 -3.05
CA ASP A 21 11.90 -1.22 -3.91
C ASP A 21 11.40 -2.53 -4.52
N GLY A 22 10.17 -2.91 -4.18
CA GLY A 22 9.53 -4.13 -4.63
C GLY A 22 8.96 -4.04 -6.06
N PHE A 23 8.89 -2.83 -6.62
CA PHE A 23 8.18 -2.57 -7.85
C PHE A 23 9.11 -2.15 -8.99
N GLY A 24 9.59 -3.14 -9.76
CA GLY A 24 10.47 -2.92 -10.91
C GLY A 24 9.75 -2.94 -12.26
N ASP A 25 10.52 -2.86 -13.35
CA ASP A 25 10.00 -2.83 -14.73
C ASP A 25 9.05 -3.99 -15.06
N ALA A 26 9.32 -5.19 -14.54
CA ALA A 26 8.48 -6.36 -14.78
C ALA A 26 7.11 -6.21 -14.09
N GLN A 27 7.08 -5.68 -12.86
CA GLN A 27 5.85 -5.40 -12.12
C GLN A 27 5.07 -4.26 -12.79
N GLN A 28 5.76 -3.19 -13.21
CA GLN A 28 5.14 -2.10 -13.97
C GLN A 28 4.49 -2.61 -15.26
N ALA A 29 5.19 -3.42 -16.06
CA ALA A 29 4.63 -3.96 -17.30
C ALA A 29 3.43 -4.89 -17.04
N ALA A 30 3.47 -5.69 -15.97
CA ALA A 30 2.33 -6.53 -15.58
C ALA A 30 1.13 -5.69 -15.14
N PHE A 31 1.36 -4.62 -14.38
CA PHE A 31 0.34 -3.68 -13.93
C PHE A 31 -0.31 -2.92 -15.10
N GLU A 32 0.49 -2.44 -16.05
CA GLU A 32 0.00 -1.82 -17.29
C GLU A 32 -0.81 -2.81 -18.13
N GLY A 33 -0.35 -4.06 -18.25
CA GLY A 33 -1.10 -5.11 -18.93
C GLY A 33 -2.47 -5.36 -18.29
N LEU A 34 -2.53 -5.41 -16.95
CA LEU A 34 -3.78 -5.60 -16.20
C LEU A 34 -4.73 -4.41 -16.37
N THR A 35 -4.23 -3.18 -16.22
CA THR A 35 -5.04 -1.95 -16.34
C THR A 35 -5.54 -1.75 -17.77
N SER A 36 -4.70 -1.98 -18.79
CA SER A 36 -5.13 -1.94 -20.19
C SER A 36 -6.08 -3.07 -20.58
N ALA A 37 -6.06 -4.21 -19.87
CA ALA A 37 -7.06 -5.25 -20.09
C ALA A 37 -8.48 -4.78 -19.76
N ALA A 38 -8.60 -3.74 -18.92
CA ALA A 38 -9.83 -3.09 -18.52
C ALA A 38 -10.19 -1.86 -19.36
N ASP A 39 -9.40 -1.48 -20.36
CA ASP A 39 -9.77 -0.44 -21.32
C ASP A 39 -10.99 -0.85 -22.14
N ALA A 40 -11.66 0.11 -22.78
CA ALA A 40 -12.86 -0.14 -23.59
C ALA A 40 -12.63 -1.15 -24.74
N ALA A 41 -11.41 -1.23 -25.27
CA ALA A 41 -11.01 -2.20 -26.30
C ALA A 41 -10.36 -3.47 -25.72
N GLY A 42 -10.15 -3.53 -24.40
CA GLY A 42 -9.55 -4.66 -23.71
C GLY A 42 -10.54 -5.83 -23.53
N PRO A 43 -10.06 -7.01 -23.12
CA PRO A 43 -10.89 -8.19 -22.87
C PRO A 43 -11.97 -7.98 -21.79
N LEU A 44 -11.77 -7.04 -20.86
CA LEU A 44 -12.76 -6.68 -19.85
C LEU A 44 -13.58 -5.43 -20.26
N GLY A 45 -13.35 -4.87 -21.45
CA GLY A 45 -13.97 -3.63 -21.92
C GLY A 45 -15.50 -3.64 -21.95
N HIS A 46 -16.11 -4.82 -22.07
CA HIS A 46 -17.56 -5.02 -22.06
C HIS A 46 -18.21 -4.90 -20.67
N ALA A 47 -17.43 -4.87 -19.59
CA ALA A 47 -17.96 -4.65 -18.25
C ALA A 47 -18.44 -3.20 -18.09
N ASP A 48 -19.64 -3.04 -17.52
CA ASP A 48 -20.21 -1.72 -17.24
C ASP A 48 -19.39 -1.01 -16.16
N GLU A 49 -19.03 -1.76 -15.11
CA GLU A 49 -18.23 -1.29 -13.98
C GLU A 49 -17.05 -2.23 -13.72
N ILE A 50 -15.86 -1.64 -13.51
CA ILE A 50 -14.65 -2.34 -13.09
C ILE A 50 -14.03 -1.59 -11.91
N GLU A 51 -13.92 -2.27 -10.78
CA GLU A 51 -13.20 -1.77 -9.61
C GLU A 51 -11.86 -2.48 -9.48
N LEU A 52 -10.77 -1.70 -9.47
CA LEU A 52 -9.44 -2.16 -9.08
C LEU A 52 -9.26 -1.91 -7.57
N VAL A 53 -9.31 -2.98 -6.79
CA VAL A 53 -8.99 -2.97 -5.37
C VAL A 53 -7.50 -3.25 -5.19
N ILE A 54 -6.78 -2.29 -4.62
CA ILE A 54 -5.39 -2.45 -4.19
C ILE A 54 -5.39 -2.72 -2.69
N ASN A 55 -5.24 -3.99 -2.33
CA ASN A 55 -5.51 -4.56 -1.01
C ASN A 55 -4.34 -4.42 -0.02
N GLY A 56 -3.87 -3.19 0.18
CA GLY A 56 -2.76 -2.90 1.11
C GLY A 56 -1.39 -3.09 0.48
N ASP A 57 -0.42 -2.49 1.15
CA ASP A 57 1.01 -2.53 0.82
C ASP A 57 1.27 -2.13 -0.65
N CYS A 58 0.56 -1.11 -1.11
CA CYS A 58 0.82 -0.51 -2.42
C CYS A 58 2.09 0.34 -2.38
N PHE A 59 2.21 1.17 -1.35
CA PHE A 59 3.29 2.13 -1.19
C PHE A 59 4.14 1.72 0.01
N ASP A 60 5.42 1.44 -0.18
CA ASP A 60 6.26 1.03 0.95
C ASP A 60 6.89 2.26 1.62
N PHE A 61 6.15 2.84 2.56
CA PHE A 61 6.65 3.94 3.38
C PHE A 61 7.79 3.48 4.28
N LEU A 62 7.85 2.20 4.69
CA LEU A 62 8.93 1.70 5.54
C LEU A 62 10.25 1.60 4.75
N ALA A 63 10.19 1.17 3.50
CA ALA A 63 11.32 1.09 2.57
C ALA A 63 11.72 2.42 1.92
N THR A 64 11.10 3.54 2.32
CA THR A 64 11.40 4.87 1.79
C THR A 64 12.13 5.73 2.82
N ALA A 65 13.15 6.51 2.44
CA ALA A 65 13.82 7.41 3.39
C ALA A 65 12.92 8.62 3.76
N PRO A 66 12.94 9.15 5.00
CA PRO A 66 13.74 8.69 6.14
C PRO A 66 13.22 7.38 6.73
N TYR A 67 14.13 6.42 6.96
CA TYR A 67 13.76 5.07 7.38
C TYR A 67 13.26 5.04 8.82
N ASP A 68 14.01 5.61 9.77
CA ASP A 68 13.63 5.70 11.18
C ASP A 68 12.85 7.00 11.45
N THR A 69 11.63 6.84 11.97
CA THR A 69 10.72 7.94 12.31
C THR A 69 10.44 8.02 13.80
N GLY A 70 11.18 7.28 14.64
CA GLY A 70 10.99 7.27 16.09
C GLY A 70 9.68 6.60 16.52
N GLY A 71 9.17 5.64 15.74
CA GLY A 71 7.95 4.87 16.06
C GLY A 71 6.64 5.57 15.79
N ILE A 72 6.67 6.77 15.23
CA ILE A 72 5.49 7.54 14.86
C ILE A 72 5.64 7.96 13.40
N THR A 73 4.55 7.92 12.65
CA THR A 73 4.47 8.57 11.34
C THR A 73 3.52 9.76 11.44
N ASP A 74 3.93 10.89 10.87
CA ASP A 74 3.18 12.14 10.85
C ASP A 74 2.98 12.62 9.41
N ILE A 75 2.12 13.62 9.24
CA ILE A 75 1.80 14.17 7.90
C ILE A 75 3.07 14.63 7.18
N SER A 76 3.96 15.37 7.83
CA SER A 76 5.13 15.96 7.16
C SER A 76 6.06 14.87 6.62
N THR A 77 6.39 13.89 7.45
CA THR A 77 7.28 12.78 7.11
C THR A 77 6.64 11.91 6.04
N SER A 78 5.33 11.64 6.15
CA SER A 78 4.59 10.86 5.16
C SER A 78 4.58 11.54 3.80
N LEU A 79 4.36 12.85 3.73
CA LEU A 79 4.37 13.60 2.47
C LEU A 79 5.76 13.65 1.84
N GLU A 80 6.81 13.78 2.65
CA GLU A 80 8.19 13.69 2.15
C GLU A 80 8.44 12.34 1.48
N LYS A 81 8.10 11.24 2.16
CA LYS A 81 8.25 9.87 1.64
C LYS A 81 7.43 9.66 0.37
N LEU A 82 6.15 10.01 0.42
CA LEU A 82 5.23 9.87 -0.72
C LEU A 82 5.74 10.63 -1.95
N SER A 83 6.32 11.83 -1.77
CA SER A 83 6.86 12.59 -2.90
C SER A 83 7.99 11.85 -3.63
N LYS A 84 8.82 11.08 -2.92
CA LYS A 84 9.88 10.23 -3.49
C LYS A 84 9.30 9.05 -4.24
N ILE A 85 8.27 8.41 -3.67
CA ILE A 85 7.55 7.30 -4.30
C ILE A 85 6.90 7.76 -5.61
N ILE A 86 6.18 8.89 -5.60
CA ILE A 86 5.54 9.47 -6.80
C ILE A 86 6.59 9.80 -7.87
N ALA A 87 7.69 10.45 -7.49
CA ALA A 87 8.74 10.83 -8.42
C ALA A 87 9.43 9.61 -9.06
N THR A 88 9.58 8.52 -8.31
CA THR A 88 10.20 7.28 -8.79
C THR A 88 9.25 6.52 -9.72
N HIS A 89 7.97 6.42 -9.33
CA HIS A 89 7.00 5.54 -9.98
C HIS A 89 5.97 6.30 -10.82
N THR A 90 6.37 7.39 -11.48
CA THR A 90 5.47 8.19 -12.33
C THR A 90 4.66 7.33 -13.34
N PRO A 91 5.24 6.30 -14.01
CA PRO A 91 4.47 5.43 -14.90
C PRO A 91 3.30 4.69 -14.23
N PHE A 92 3.42 4.32 -12.96
CA PHE A 92 2.34 3.68 -12.19
C PHE A 92 1.14 4.61 -12.01
N PHE A 93 1.39 5.85 -11.59
CA PHE A 93 0.35 6.87 -11.42
C PHE A 93 -0.31 7.24 -12.76
N GLU A 94 0.47 7.32 -13.84
CA GLU A 94 -0.07 7.53 -15.18
C GLU A 94 -0.94 6.37 -15.67
N ALA A 95 -0.58 5.12 -15.35
CA ALA A 95 -1.40 3.96 -15.67
C ALA A 95 -2.73 3.98 -14.91
N LEU A 96 -2.72 4.32 -13.61
CA LEU A 96 -3.93 4.53 -12.83
C LEU A 96 -4.80 5.66 -13.41
N ARG A 97 -4.18 6.77 -13.85
CA ARG A 97 -4.89 7.88 -14.50
C ARG A 97 -5.66 7.41 -15.74
N ARG A 98 -4.97 6.72 -16.65
CA ARG A 98 -5.56 6.18 -17.88
C ARG A 98 -6.72 5.23 -17.57
N PHE A 99 -6.52 4.37 -16.56
CA PHE A 99 -7.54 3.44 -16.10
C PHE A 99 -8.81 4.17 -15.65
N ILE A 100 -8.70 5.13 -14.71
CA ILE A 100 -9.88 5.84 -14.19
C ILE A 100 -10.47 6.87 -15.15
N GLU A 101 -9.74 7.32 -16.17
CA GLU A 101 -10.31 8.15 -17.26
C GLU A 101 -11.33 7.37 -18.10
N THR A 102 -11.19 6.04 -18.17
CA THR A 102 -12.18 5.16 -18.80
C THR A 102 -13.49 5.16 -17.99
N PRO A 103 -14.67 5.39 -18.61
CA PRO A 103 -15.95 5.36 -17.90
C PRO A 103 -16.20 4.04 -17.17
N GLY A 104 -16.72 4.11 -15.94
CA GLY A 104 -17.02 2.94 -15.09
C GLY A 104 -15.79 2.26 -14.49
N ARG A 105 -14.63 2.92 -14.46
CA ARG A 105 -13.40 2.38 -13.83
C ARG A 105 -13.13 3.13 -12.53
N HIS A 106 -12.96 2.37 -11.46
CA HIS A 106 -12.78 2.88 -10.10
C HIS A 106 -11.58 2.21 -9.45
N VAL A 107 -10.87 2.94 -8.59
CA VAL A 107 -9.76 2.41 -7.80
C VAL A 107 -10.09 2.57 -6.33
N THR A 108 -9.96 1.48 -5.58
CA THR A 108 -10.13 1.48 -4.12
C THR A 108 -8.86 0.98 -3.47
N PHE A 109 -8.23 1.83 -2.66
CA PHE A 109 -7.10 1.46 -1.82
C PHE A 109 -7.58 0.94 -0.46
N ILE A 110 -7.02 -0.16 -0.01
CA ILE A 110 -7.15 -0.66 1.36
C ILE A 110 -5.81 -0.44 2.06
N THR A 111 -5.83 -0.05 3.33
CA THR A 111 -4.61 0.16 4.12
C THR A 111 -3.98 -1.18 4.52
N GLY A 112 -2.68 -1.33 4.26
CA GLY A 112 -1.81 -2.39 4.76
C GLY A 112 -0.85 -1.89 5.84
N ASN A 113 0.18 -2.69 6.16
CA ASN A 113 1.16 -2.36 7.21
C ASN A 113 2.39 -1.58 6.73
N HIS A 114 2.64 -1.55 5.42
CA HIS A 114 3.68 -0.72 4.81
C HIS A 114 3.15 0.66 4.36
N ASP A 115 1.83 0.82 4.22
CA ASP A 115 1.16 2.08 3.83
C ASP A 115 0.09 2.53 4.82
N ILE A 116 0.39 2.40 6.12
CA ILE A 116 -0.47 2.88 7.22
C ILE A 116 -0.81 4.38 7.05
N GLU A 117 0.09 5.13 6.43
CA GLU A 117 -0.01 6.54 6.07
C GLU A 117 -1.24 6.85 5.21
N LEU A 118 -1.85 5.87 4.52
CA LEU A 118 -3.13 6.03 3.83
C LEU A 118 -4.27 6.47 4.77
N ARG A 119 -4.09 6.33 6.09
CA ARG A 119 -5.01 6.86 7.10
C ARG A 119 -4.92 8.38 7.27
N LEU A 120 -3.84 9.02 6.84
CA LEU A 120 -3.67 10.47 6.90
C LEU A 120 -4.39 11.13 5.71
N ALA A 121 -5.29 12.07 5.98
CA ALA A 121 -6.08 12.73 4.93
C ALA A 121 -5.21 13.37 3.83
N ARG A 122 -4.14 14.05 4.23
CA ARG A 122 -3.20 14.71 3.32
C ARG A 122 -2.48 13.72 2.39
N VAL A 123 -2.16 12.52 2.85
CA VAL A 123 -1.53 11.48 2.02
C VAL A 123 -2.50 11.02 0.93
N ARG A 124 -3.77 10.78 1.28
CA ARG A 124 -4.82 10.43 0.31
C ARG A 124 -5.07 11.52 -0.73
N GLU A 125 -5.02 12.78 -0.32
CA GLU A 125 -5.17 13.95 -1.19
C GLU A 125 -4.01 14.03 -2.20
N GLU A 126 -2.77 13.85 -1.76
CA GLU A 126 -1.60 13.86 -2.66
C GLU A 126 -1.59 12.66 -3.61
N ILE A 127 -2.00 11.46 -3.16
CA ILE A 127 -2.15 10.30 -4.06
C ILE A 127 -3.22 10.55 -5.11
N SER A 128 -4.40 11.05 -4.71
CA SER A 128 -5.47 11.40 -5.65
C SER A 128 -4.99 12.44 -6.67
N THR A 129 -4.23 13.44 -6.20
CA THR A 129 -3.64 14.48 -7.04
C THR A 129 -2.66 13.88 -8.05
N ALA A 130 -1.76 12.99 -7.60
CA ALA A 130 -0.77 12.33 -8.44
C ALA A 130 -1.41 11.43 -9.51
N ILE A 131 -2.57 10.82 -9.21
CA ILE A 131 -3.30 10.01 -10.17
C ILE A 131 -4.01 10.89 -11.21
N GLY A 132 -4.77 11.92 -10.83
CA GLY A 132 -5.48 12.72 -11.85
C GLY A 132 -6.08 14.04 -11.38
N GLY A 133 -5.56 14.61 -10.29
CA GLY A 133 -6.01 15.91 -9.78
C GLY A 133 -7.46 15.92 -9.28
N GLU A 134 -8.06 17.11 -9.20
CA GLU A 134 -9.44 17.29 -8.72
C GLU A 134 -10.50 16.68 -9.65
N HIS A 135 -10.16 16.34 -10.89
CA HIS A 135 -11.11 15.85 -11.90
C HIS A 135 -11.47 14.37 -11.77
N VAL A 136 -10.82 13.64 -10.86
CA VAL A 136 -10.97 12.18 -10.75
C VAL A 136 -11.22 11.68 -9.32
N THR A 137 -11.37 12.56 -8.34
CA THR A 137 -11.52 12.21 -6.91
C THR A 137 -12.73 11.32 -6.63
N GLU A 138 -13.79 11.37 -7.44
CA GLU A 138 -14.95 10.48 -7.30
C GLU A 138 -14.68 9.02 -7.73
N ARG A 139 -13.58 8.77 -8.47
CA ARG A 139 -13.19 7.44 -8.96
C ARG A 139 -12.03 6.82 -8.19
N VAL A 140 -11.44 7.55 -7.26
CA VAL A 140 -10.36 7.08 -6.39
C VAL A 140 -10.85 7.11 -4.95
N SER A 141 -10.96 5.94 -4.34
CA SER A 141 -11.46 5.77 -2.98
C SER A 141 -10.40 5.14 -2.08
N PHE A 142 -10.48 5.46 -0.79
CA PHE A 142 -9.64 4.85 0.24
C PHE A 142 -10.56 4.25 1.30
N CYS A 143 -10.45 2.95 1.51
CA CYS A 143 -11.30 2.23 2.44
C CYS A 143 -11.09 2.74 3.88
N PRO A 144 -12.10 3.32 4.53
CA PRO A 144 -11.93 3.87 5.87
C PRO A 144 -11.93 2.78 6.94
N THR A 145 -12.43 1.58 6.62
CA THR A 145 -12.54 0.43 7.53
C THR A 145 -11.34 -0.51 7.36
N ARG A 146 -11.14 -1.40 8.33
CA ARG A 146 -10.05 -2.40 8.30
C ARG A 146 -10.18 -3.40 7.13
N PHE A 147 -11.40 -3.56 6.64
CA PHE A 147 -11.75 -4.47 5.56
C PHE A 147 -12.71 -3.76 4.62
N TYR A 148 -12.83 -4.29 3.41
CA TYR A 148 -13.74 -3.84 2.38
C TYR A 148 -14.71 -4.96 1.97
N ARG A 149 -15.96 -4.58 1.68
CA ARG A 149 -17.01 -5.49 1.22
C ARG A 149 -17.66 -4.92 -0.04
N PRO A 150 -17.06 -5.12 -1.22
CA PRO A 150 -17.64 -4.62 -2.47
C PRO A 150 -18.96 -5.32 -2.82
N LEU A 151 -19.15 -6.56 -2.32
CA LEU A 151 -20.37 -7.36 -2.48
C LEU A 151 -20.74 -8.04 -1.13
N PRO A 152 -22.00 -8.44 -0.92
CA PRO A 152 -22.46 -9.00 0.36
C PRO A 152 -21.66 -10.23 0.83
N ASP A 153 -21.20 -11.05 -0.12
CA ASP A 153 -20.48 -12.31 0.07
C ASP A 153 -18.97 -12.19 -0.13
N VAL A 154 -18.47 -11.02 -0.52
CA VAL A 154 -17.04 -10.75 -0.72
C VAL A 154 -16.50 -9.95 0.46
N TYR A 155 -15.44 -10.46 1.06
CA TYR A 155 -14.70 -9.82 2.13
C TYR A 155 -13.24 -9.70 1.74
N ILE A 156 -12.72 -8.49 1.76
CA ILE A 156 -11.35 -8.19 1.38
C ILE A 156 -10.68 -7.48 2.56
N GLU A 157 -9.55 -8.00 3.00
CA GLU A 157 -8.66 -7.33 3.93
C GLU A 157 -7.22 -7.69 3.60
N HIS A 158 -6.27 -6.84 4.00
CA HIS A 158 -4.87 -7.09 3.74
C HIS A 158 -4.33 -8.28 4.56
N GLY A 159 -4.80 -8.45 5.80
CA GLY A 159 -4.54 -9.64 6.63
C GLY A 159 -3.46 -9.45 7.71
N ASN A 160 -2.76 -8.32 7.73
CA ASN A 160 -1.75 -7.98 8.75
C ASN A 160 -2.28 -8.01 10.20
N HIS A 161 -3.60 -7.96 10.39
CA HIS A 161 -4.21 -8.03 11.72
C HIS A 161 -4.04 -9.40 12.40
N TYR A 162 -3.77 -10.45 11.64
CA TYR A 162 -3.51 -11.80 12.16
C TYR A 162 -2.03 -12.05 12.47
N ASP A 163 -1.14 -11.15 12.05
CA ASP A 163 0.28 -11.26 12.31
C ASP A 163 0.65 -10.62 13.65
N PHE A 164 1.48 -11.32 14.44
CA PHE A 164 1.83 -10.86 15.79
C PHE A 164 2.54 -9.50 15.79
N TRP A 165 3.37 -9.23 14.77
CA TRP A 165 4.17 -8.01 14.67
C TRP A 165 3.37 -6.83 14.12
N ASN A 166 2.44 -7.10 13.20
CA ASN A 166 1.70 -6.10 12.44
C ASN A 166 0.25 -5.89 12.91
N GLN A 167 -0.27 -6.73 13.82
CA GLN A 167 -1.60 -6.56 14.43
C GLN A 167 -1.74 -5.27 15.26
N ALA A 168 -0.63 -4.61 15.61
CA ALA A 168 -0.59 -3.45 16.50
C ALA A 168 -1.18 -2.15 15.89
N MET A 169 -1.79 -2.21 14.71
CA MET A 169 -2.72 -1.18 14.19
C MET A 169 -4.01 -0.99 15.03
N ARG A 170 -4.10 -1.62 16.21
CA ARG A 170 -5.23 -1.56 17.15
C ARG A 170 -5.70 -0.15 17.52
N GLY A 171 -4.88 0.88 17.31
CA GLY A 171 -5.26 2.29 17.50
C GLY A 171 -6.03 2.92 16.33
N LEU A 172 -6.10 2.27 15.17
CA LEU A 172 -6.73 2.81 13.96
C LEU A 172 -8.19 2.39 13.82
N TRP A 173 -8.52 1.16 14.22
CA TRP A 173 -9.87 0.61 14.14
C TRP A 173 -10.28 -0.08 15.44
N ASN A 174 -11.58 -0.08 15.72
CA ASN A 174 -12.17 -0.88 16.78
C ASN A 174 -12.29 -2.37 16.39
N GLU A 175 -12.77 -3.20 17.31
CA GLU A 175 -12.91 -4.66 17.11
C GLU A 175 -13.79 -5.04 15.90
N ASN A 176 -14.74 -4.18 15.54
CA ASN A 176 -15.62 -4.35 14.38
C ASN A 176 -15.00 -3.82 13.08
N GLY A 177 -13.73 -3.41 13.09
CA GLY A 177 -13.03 -2.86 11.93
C GLY A 177 -13.47 -1.44 11.55
N GLN A 178 -14.21 -0.73 12.42
CA GLN A 178 -14.62 0.66 12.18
C GLN A 178 -13.52 1.62 12.64
N PRO A 179 -13.26 2.71 11.90
CA PRO A 179 -12.19 3.63 12.24
C PRO A 179 -12.45 4.33 13.57
N LEU A 180 -11.43 4.42 14.41
CA LEU A 180 -11.45 5.19 15.66
C LEU A 180 -11.29 6.69 15.39
N ASP A 181 -10.47 7.02 14.39
CA ASP A 181 -10.32 8.35 13.82
C ASP A 181 -10.25 8.23 12.28
N LEU A 182 -11.04 9.06 11.59
CA LEU A 182 -11.05 9.12 10.12
C LEU A 182 -9.86 9.91 9.57
N ASN A 183 -9.35 10.88 10.34
CA ASN A 183 -8.32 11.81 9.91
C ASN A 183 -7.30 12.06 11.04
N PRO A 184 -6.59 11.01 11.52
CA PRO A 184 -5.52 11.19 12.48
C PRO A 184 -4.43 12.11 11.91
N SER A 185 -3.77 12.88 12.78
CA SER A 185 -2.62 13.71 12.42
C SER A 185 -1.28 12.98 12.57
N THR A 186 -1.26 11.93 13.39
CA THR A 186 -0.10 11.07 13.66
C THR A 186 -0.58 9.64 13.89
N ILE A 187 0.28 8.66 13.63
CA ILE A 187 0.00 7.24 13.83
C ILE A 187 1.19 6.59 14.49
N ILE A 188 0.94 5.80 15.54
CA ILE A 188 1.96 4.97 16.19
C ILE A 188 2.18 3.74 15.32
N LEU A 189 3.43 3.48 14.96
CA LEU A 189 3.81 2.36 14.11
C LEU A 189 3.76 1.03 14.88
N PRO A 190 3.40 -0.09 14.22
CA PRO A 190 3.40 -1.40 14.84
C PRO A 190 4.83 -1.89 15.12
N VAL A 191 4.96 -2.92 15.96
CA VAL A 191 6.26 -3.52 16.32
C VAL A 191 6.99 -4.04 15.07
N GLY A 192 6.26 -4.52 14.07
CA GLY A 192 6.82 -4.92 12.77
C GLY A 192 7.57 -3.79 12.07
N SER A 193 7.03 -2.57 12.07
CA SER A 193 7.72 -1.39 11.51
C SER A 193 8.99 -1.06 12.28
N HIS A 194 8.97 -1.12 13.61
CA HIS A 194 10.18 -0.95 14.42
C HIS A 194 11.24 -1.99 14.11
N TYR A 195 10.84 -3.27 13.99
CA TYR A 195 11.74 -4.34 13.57
C TYR A 195 12.36 -4.04 12.21
N PHE A 196 11.56 -3.57 11.26
CA PHE A 196 12.07 -3.20 9.94
C PHE A 196 13.09 -2.06 10.05
N GLN A 197 12.73 -0.95 10.69
CA GLN A 197 13.54 0.26 10.79
C GLN A 197 14.90 0.01 11.45
N HIS A 198 14.92 -0.74 12.55
CA HIS A 198 16.13 -0.92 13.35
C HIS A 198 16.93 -2.17 12.99
N ALA A 199 16.29 -3.25 12.52
CA ALA A 199 16.95 -4.51 12.24
C ALA A 199 16.91 -4.91 10.76
N ALA A 200 15.73 -5.08 10.18
CA ALA A 200 15.62 -5.65 8.84
C ALA A 200 16.27 -4.76 7.78
N HIS A 201 16.02 -3.45 7.82
CA HIS A 201 16.58 -2.50 6.87
C HIS A 201 18.13 -2.51 6.89
N PRO A 202 18.82 -2.30 8.02
CA PRO A 202 20.29 -2.41 8.05
C PRO A 202 20.83 -3.77 7.58
N ILE A 203 20.13 -4.86 7.89
CA ILE A 203 20.53 -6.20 7.44
C ILE A 203 20.37 -6.31 5.91
N SER A 204 19.23 -5.89 5.35
CA SER A 204 18.97 -5.97 3.90
C SER A 204 19.98 -5.17 3.09
N ILE A 205 20.43 -4.01 3.58
CA ILE A 205 21.48 -3.22 2.93
C ILE A 205 22.81 -3.99 2.85
N ASN A 206 23.15 -4.75 3.88
CA ASN A 206 24.40 -5.53 3.93
C ASN A 206 24.28 -6.92 3.30
N TYR A 207 23.07 -7.47 3.29
CA TYR A 207 22.75 -8.83 2.90
C TYR A 207 21.44 -8.85 2.10
N ALA A 208 21.48 -8.40 0.86
CA ALA A 208 20.31 -8.26 -0.03
C ALA A 208 19.52 -9.57 -0.32
N TYR A 209 20.02 -10.72 0.15
CA TYR A 209 19.37 -12.03 0.02
C TYR A 209 18.71 -12.50 1.33
N PHE A 210 18.78 -11.70 2.40
CA PHE A 210 18.32 -12.07 3.73
C PHE A 210 16.83 -12.41 3.80
N ASP A 211 16.02 -11.69 3.03
CA ASP A 211 14.58 -11.93 2.87
C ASP A 211 14.26 -13.16 2.00
N ARG A 212 15.25 -13.71 1.29
CA ARG A 212 15.11 -14.88 0.38
C ARG A 212 15.59 -16.20 0.98
N PHE A 213 15.87 -16.24 2.28
CA PHE A 213 16.26 -17.48 2.93
C PHE A 213 15.11 -18.47 2.95
N GLU A 214 15.38 -19.68 2.47
CA GLU A 214 14.49 -20.83 2.56
C GLU A 214 15.16 -21.94 3.40
N PRO A 215 14.58 -22.34 4.55
CA PRO A 215 13.33 -21.84 5.13
C PRO A 215 13.50 -20.42 5.71
N SER A 216 12.40 -19.66 5.71
CA SER A 216 12.37 -18.33 6.31
C SER A 216 12.80 -18.35 7.78
N MET A 217 13.38 -17.25 8.24
CA MET A 217 13.74 -17.12 9.64
C MET A 217 12.49 -17.09 10.52
N ASN A 218 12.45 -17.96 11.53
CA ASN A 218 11.37 -17.94 12.51
C ASN A 218 11.40 -16.68 13.38
N SER A 219 10.27 -16.37 14.02
CA SER A 219 10.11 -15.19 14.87
C SER A 219 11.11 -15.12 16.03
N MET A 220 11.57 -16.25 16.57
CA MET A 220 12.58 -16.27 17.63
C MET A 220 13.93 -15.72 17.15
N ARG A 221 14.35 -16.08 15.93
CA ARG A 221 15.57 -15.55 15.30
C ARG A 221 15.43 -14.07 14.96
N GLN A 222 14.26 -13.64 14.50
CA GLN A 222 13.95 -12.23 14.27
C GLN A 222 14.02 -11.42 15.59
N ILE A 223 13.44 -11.93 16.68
CA ILE A 223 13.55 -11.30 18.02
C ILE A 223 15.00 -11.24 18.48
N ALA A 224 15.78 -12.32 18.30
CA ALA A 224 17.18 -12.33 18.67
C ALA A 224 17.98 -11.24 17.95
N LEU A 225 17.66 -10.93 16.70
CA LEU A 225 18.28 -9.82 15.97
C LEU A 225 17.95 -8.45 16.57
N LEU A 226 16.72 -8.24 17.07
CA LEU A 226 16.36 -7.00 17.79
C LEU A 226 17.18 -6.81 19.06
N CYS A 227 17.53 -7.90 19.76
CA CYS A 227 18.32 -7.82 20.99
C CYS A 227 19.81 -7.50 20.77
N LEU A 228 20.28 -7.46 19.51
CA LEU A 228 21.66 -7.14 19.15
C LEU A 228 21.87 -5.65 18.80
N LEU A 229 20.80 -4.86 18.80
CA LEU A 229 20.75 -3.44 18.49
C LEU A 229 20.50 -2.62 19.76
#